data_AF-A0A9E4A2A3-F1
#
_entry.id   AF-A0A9E4A2A3-F1
#
_cell.length_a   1.000
_cell.length_b   1.000
_cell.length_c   1.000
_cell.angle_alpha   90.00
_cell.angle_beta   90.00
_cell.angle_gamma   90.00
#
_symmetry.space_group_name_H-M   'P 1'
#
loop_
_entity.id
_entity.type
_entity.pdbx_description
1 polymer ?
#
loop_
_entity_poly.entity_id
_entity_poly.type
_entity_poly.pdbx_seq_one_letter_code
_entity_poly.pdbx_strand_id
1 'polypeptide(L)'
;MRLWYIISDIHGSYRAFRNLLLHAQLVDENNQWIGGEAHLFLLGDYVTSGPDSKQVIDLIRSLECQVPDQVIALLGNHELLLLRAIHDKHHRQEWLANPEHWQTIASWAGANEELDNSLQSLHIEPLSTQTIAEIYQAVAKSDPASDLLIEQATQQWRFNHPHFTSDLWEVWSLFLRTIEADGTLEWIEKLPVAHRANEWGLFHAGPPIGFDGNINDLNNQFDVLRQAGSFAHPLLVSDGSLNSPVGTRRWWEEVSQVELLLNRFEIERCAFGHDPKAIEPRGIVGSVWDKAVSTDPYMRGNIEGMIRIHGSCVDAIYTDAAVSILQNIYPQRTFFTVNRLIG
;
A
#
# COMPACT_ATOMS: atom_id res chain seq x y z
N MET A 1 -2.17 1.69 27.96
CA MET A 1 -2.05 0.58 26.99
C MET A 1 -1.80 1.22 25.64
N ARG A 2 -0.76 0.85 24.90
CA ARG A 2 -0.48 1.48 23.60
C ARG A 2 -1.59 1.09 22.61
N LEU A 3 -2.07 2.06 21.85
CA LEU A 3 -3.04 1.88 20.77
C LEU A 3 -2.29 1.94 19.46
N TRP A 4 -2.37 0.88 18.66
CA TRP A 4 -1.73 0.84 17.34
C TRP A 4 -2.79 0.73 16.27
N TYR A 5 -2.62 1.53 15.23
CA TYR A 5 -3.44 1.53 14.04
C TYR A 5 -2.56 1.15 12.86
N ILE A 6 -3.04 0.23 12.03
CA ILE A 6 -2.26 -0.34 10.92
C ILE A 6 -3.09 -0.24 9.65
N ILE A 7 -2.47 0.28 8.60
CA ILE A 7 -3.07 0.51 7.28
C ILE A 7 -2.06 0.07 6.22
N SER A 8 -2.54 -0.48 5.10
CA SER A 8 -1.70 -0.76 3.93
C SER A 8 -2.45 -0.46 2.63
N ASP A 9 -1.72 -0.48 1.51
CA ASP A 9 -2.31 -0.52 0.16
C ASP A 9 -3.26 0.66 -0.12
N ILE A 10 -2.81 1.86 0.22
CA ILE A 10 -3.56 3.12 0.04
C ILE A 10 -3.72 3.44 -1.45
N HIS A 11 -2.70 3.16 -2.27
CA HIS A 11 -2.72 3.28 -3.72
C HIS A 11 -3.31 4.60 -4.22
N GLY A 12 -2.75 5.73 -3.78
CA GLY A 12 -3.21 7.06 -4.20
C GLY A 12 -4.67 7.39 -3.87
N SER A 13 -5.29 6.69 -2.92
CA SER A 13 -6.67 6.90 -2.49
C SER A 13 -6.76 7.92 -1.35
N TYR A 14 -6.23 9.14 -1.57
CA TYR A 14 -6.08 10.17 -0.53
C TYR A 14 -7.36 10.43 0.26
N ARG A 15 -8.50 10.56 -0.43
CA ARG A 15 -9.79 10.80 0.23
C ARG A 15 -10.17 9.66 1.19
N ALA A 16 -10.04 8.41 0.74
CA ALA A 16 -10.36 7.24 1.54
C ALA A 16 -9.44 7.17 2.77
N PHE A 17 -8.14 7.38 2.56
CA PHE A 17 -7.16 7.43 3.64
C PHE A 17 -7.46 8.52 4.67
N ARG A 18 -7.69 9.76 4.23
CA ARG A 18 -8.02 10.89 5.12
C ARG A 18 -9.31 10.64 5.91
N ASN A 19 -10.36 10.18 5.24
CA ASN A 19 -11.64 9.87 5.88
C ASN A 19 -11.49 8.82 6.98
N LEU A 20 -10.69 7.80 6.70
CA LEU A 20 -10.42 6.73 7.64
C LEU A 20 -9.64 7.23 8.88
N LEU A 21 -8.64 8.10 8.70
CA LEU A 21 -7.93 8.73 9.81
C LEU A 21 -8.83 9.63 10.67
N LEU A 22 -9.73 10.40 10.04
CA LEU A 22 -10.74 11.22 10.73
C LEU A 22 -11.70 10.33 11.53
N HIS A 23 -12.21 9.27 10.92
CA HIS A 23 -13.11 8.31 11.55
C HIS A 23 -12.47 7.66 12.79
N ALA A 24 -11.18 7.30 12.69
CA ALA A 24 -10.41 6.73 13.80
C ALA A 24 -9.95 7.77 14.84
N GLN A 25 -10.27 9.07 14.65
CA GLN A 25 -9.85 10.18 15.50
C GLN A 25 -8.33 10.31 15.64
N LEU A 26 -7.59 10.00 14.58
CA LEU A 26 -6.14 10.16 14.53
C LEU A 26 -5.74 11.58 14.10
N VAL A 27 -6.55 12.20 13.24
CA VAL A 27 -6.35 13.55 12.74
C VAL A 27 -7.62 14.38 12.87
N ASP A 28 -7.47 15.70 12.89
CA ASP A 28 -8.58 16.66 12.76
C ASP A 28 -8.86 17.03 11.29
N GLU A 29 -9.83 17.91 11.05
CA GLU A 29 -10.20 18.36 9.70
C GLU A 29 -9.08 19.09 8.95
N ASN A 30 -8.06 19.60 9.65
CA ASN A 30 -6.90 20.26 9.07
C ASN A 30 -5.70 19.30 8.94
N ASN A 31 -5.96 17.98 9.04
CA ASN A 31 -4.94 16.93 9.03
C ASN A 31 -3.88 17.10 10.15
N GLN A 32 -4.27 17.72 11.28
CA GLN A 32 -3.41 17.82 12.45
C GLN A 32 -3.59 16.59 13.33
N TRP A 33 -2.48 16.05 13.84
CA TRP A 33 -2.49 14.88 14.72
C TRP A 33 -3.23 15.18 16.02
N ILE A 34 -4.26 14.37 16.31
CA ILE A 34 -5.03 14.39 17.57
C ILE A 34 -5.10 13.00 18.22
N GLY A 35 -4.40 12.00 17.67
CA GLY A 35 -4.41 10.61 18.14
C GLY A 35 -3.72 10.36 19.49
N GLY A 36 -3.26 11.41 20.19
CA GLY A 36 -2.56 11.31 21.47
C GLY A 36 -1.31 10.41 21.34
N GLU A 37 -1.22 9.40 22.21
CA GLU A 37 -0.11 8.42 22.26
C GLU A 37 -0.29 7.22 21.29
N ALA A 38 -1.30 7.26 20.41
CA ALA A 38 -1.50 6.20 19.43
C ALA A 38 -0.33 6.14 18.44
N HIS A 39 -0.06 4.96 17.89
CA HIS A 39 0.90 4.82 16.79
C HIS A 39 0.15 4.43 15.53
N LEU A 40 0.57 4.99 14.40
CA LEU A 40 0.07 4.69 13.07
C LEU A 40 1.19 4.02 12.27
N PHE A 41 0.95 2.78 11.85
CA PHE A 41 1.84 2.03 10.98
C PHE A 41 1.22 1.94 9.59
N LEU A 42 2.01 2.29 8.58
CA LEU A 42 1.62 2.26 7.18
C LEU A 42 2.51 1.22 6.49
N LEU A 43 1.92 0.16 5.93
CA LEU A 43 2.68 -1.01 5.47
C LEU A 43 3.03 -0.96 3.98
N GLY A 44 3.18 0.22 3.38
CA GLY A 44 3.55 0.36 1.97
C GLY A 44 2.38 0.45 0.99
N ASP A 45 2.74 0.62 -0.28
CA ASP A 45 1.84 0.79 -1.43
C ASP A 45 1.00 2.07 -1.33
N TYR A 46 1.71 3.20 -1.28
CA TYR A 46 1.14 4.55 -1.26
C TYR A 46 0.85 5.05 -2.67
N VAL A 47 1.62 4.58 -3.64
CA VAL A 47 1.55 4.99 -5.04
C VAL A 47 0.79 3.98 -5.91
N THR A 48 0.61 4.38 -7.18
CA THR A 48 -0.13 3.76 -8.28
C THR A 48 -1.64 3.62 -8.10
N SER A 49 -2.31 3.33 -9.21
CA SER A 49 -3.70 2.90 -9.31
C SER A 49 -4.76 3.97 -9.00
N GLY A 50 -4.61 4.74 -7.91
CA GLY A 50 -5.42 5.90 -7.56
C GLY A 50 -4.76 7.26 -7.89
N PRO A 51 -5.56 8.33 -8.09
CA PRO A 51 -5.10 9.58 -8.70
C PRO A 51 -4.31 10.51 -7.77
N ASP A 52 -4.33 10.27 -6.46
CA ASP A 52 -3.85 11.24 -5.47
C ASP A 52 -2.59 10.73 -4.74
N SER A 53 -1.68 10.04 -5.45
CA SER A 53 -0.44 9.48 -4.86
C SER A 53 0.38 10.56 -4.15
N LYS A 54 0.52 11.76 -4.74
CA LYS A 54 1.22 12.88 -4.12
C LYS A 54 0.59 13.30 -2.79
N GLN A 55 -0.72 13.49 -2.75
CA GLN A 55 -1.43 13.94 -1.56
C GLN A 55 -1.38 12.90 -0.43
N VAL A 56 -1.36 11.60 -0.77
CA VAL A 56 -1.10 10.52 0.20
C VAL A 56 0.28 10.70 0.82
N ILE A 57 1.35 10.81 0.01
CA ILE A 57 2.72 10.95 0.52
C ILE A 57 2.88 12.26 1.32
N ASP A 58 2.34 13.38 0.84
CA ASP A 58 2.40 14.67 1.54
C ASP A 58 1.74 14.57 2.94
N LEU A 59 0.60 13.88 3.04
CA LEU A 59 -0.08 13.67 4.32
C LEU A 59 0.76 12.78 5.25
N ILE A 60 1.31 11.67 4.74
CA ILE A 60 2.16 10.77 5.54
C ILE A 60 3.36 11.54 6.11
N ARG A 61 4.11 12.22 5.25
CA ARG A 61 5.29 13.01 5.63
C ARG A 61 4.95 14.13 6.61
N SER A 62 3.80 14.78 6.43
CA SER A 62 3.30 15.79 7.38
C SER A 62 3.04 15.19 8.75
N LEU A 63 2.41 14.02 8.84
CA LEU A 63 2.13 13.35 10.11
C LEU A 63 3.41 12.84 10.79
N GLU A 64 4.37 12.30 10.03
CA GLU A 64 5.71 11.95 10.54
C GLU A 64 6.44 13.17 11.14
N CYS A 65 6.27 14.36 10.53
CA CYS A 65 6.86 15.60 11.07
C CYS A 65 6.14 16.09 12.34
N GLN A 66 4.82 15.92 12.42
CA GLN A 66 4.02 16.37 13.57
C GLN A 66 4.26 15.51 14.82
N VAL A 67 4.37 14.19 14.64
CA VAL A 67 4.60 13.24 15.72
C VAL A 67 5.68 12.22 15.32
N PRO A 68 6.96 12.63 15.39
CA PRO A 68 8.08 11.73 15.16
C PRO A 68 7.95 10.48 16.04
N ASP A 69 8.33 9.31 15.51
CA ASP A 69 8.27 8.00 16.16
C ASP A 69 6.86 7.37 16.32
N GLN A 70 5.79 8.14 16.15
CA GLN A 70 4.42 7.60 16.23
C GLN A 70 3.85 7.19 14.87
N VAL A 71 4.34 7.78 13.78
CA VAL A 71 3.93 7.44 12.43
C VAL A 71 5.12 6.78 11.74
N ILE A 72 4.94 5.53 11.33
CA ILE A 72 6.00 4.73 10.69
C ILE A 72 5.47 4.20 9.36
N ALA A 73 6.10 4.63 8.27
CA ALA A 73 5.84 4.13 6.93
C ALA A 73 6.86 3.05 6.53
N LEU A 74 6.38 1.98 5.91
CA LEU A 74 7.19 0.92 5.29
C LEU A 74 7.20 1.06 3.76
N LEU A 75 8.17 0.43 3.12
CA LEU A 75 8.25 0.30 1.67
C LEU A 75 7.33 -0.84 1.19
N GLY A 76 6.45 -0.55 0.24
CA GLY A 76 5.66 -1.56 -0.48
C GLY A 76 6.32 -2.03 -1.77
N ASN A 77 5.67 -2.95 -2.49
CA ASN A 77 6.20 -3.36 -3.80
C ASN A 77 6.03 -2.28 -4.85
N HIS A 78 5.03 -1.39 -4.74
CA HIS A 78 4.82 -0.32 -5.71
C HIS A 78 5.89 0.77 -5.59
N GLU A 79 6.34 1.10 -4.38
CA GLU A 79 7.51 1.95 -4.19
C GLU A 79 8.78 1.27 -4.71
N LEU A 80 8.95 -0.04 -4.48
CA LEU A 80 10.10 -0.78 -5.03
C LEU A 80 10.11 -0.80 -6.57
N LEU A 81 8.96 -0.97 -7.22
CA LEU A 81 8.82 -0.89 -8.68
C LEU A 81 9.20 0.50 -9.20
N LEU A 82 8.81 1.57 -8.49
CA LEU A 82 9.21 2.93 -8.84
C LEU A 82 10.73 3.09 -8.75
N LEU A 83 11.36 2.65 -7.65
CA LEU A 83 12.82 2.70 -7.50
C LEU A 83 13.54 1.89 -8.60
N ARG A 84 13.05 0.70 -8.95
CA ARG A 84 13.60 -0.10 -10.06
C ARG A 84 13.54 0.66 -11.39
N ALA A 85 12.42 1.32 -11.68
CA ALA A 85 12.26 2.13 -12.89
C ALA A 85 13.18 3.35 -12.93
N ILE A 86 13.53 3.91 -11.77
CA ILE A 86 14.53 4.99 -11.66
C ILE A 86 15.92 4.48 -12.04
N HIS A 87 16.33 3.33 -11.51
CA HIS A 87 17.70 2.83 -11.71
C HIS A 87 17.94 2.06 -13.00
N ASP A 88 16.91 1.45 -13.58
CA ASP A 88 17.05 0.57 -14.74
C ASP A 88 16.07 0.89 -15.88
N LYS A 89 16.59 0.92 -17.10
CA LYS A 89 15.83 1.27 -18.30
C LYS A 89 14.74 0.25 -18.63
N HIS A 90 14.99 -1.04 -18.42
CA HIS A 90 14.01 -2.08 -18.72
C HIS A 90 12.81 -1.97 -17.76
N HIS A 91 13.06 -1.88 -16.46
CA HIS A 91 12.00 -1.68 -15.47
C HIS A 91 11.23 -0.36 -15.68
N ARG A 92 11.91 0.68 -16.18
CA ARG A 92 11.23 1.91 -16.57
C ARG A 92 10.26 1.72 -17.73
N GLN A 93 10.64 0.94 -18.72
CA GLN A 93 9.76 0.59 -19.84
C GLN A 93 8.55 -0.20 -19.34
N GLU A 94 8.76 -1.16 -18.43
CA GLU A 94 7.66 -1.89 -17.78
C GLU A 94 6.74 -0.95 -16.99
N TRP A 95 7.30 -0.02 -16.22
CA TRP A 95 6.53 0.98 -15.47
C TRP A 95 5.67 1.84 -16.39
N LEU A 96 6.27 2.42 -17.43
CA LEU A 96 5.59 3.30 -18.38
C LEU A 96 4.58 2.54 -19.26
N ALA A 97 4.75 1.23 -19.43
CA ALA A 97 3.80 0.38 -20.15
C ALA A 97 2.55 0.05 -19.31
N ASN A 98 2.57 0.21 -17.99
CA ASN A 98 1.43 -0.04 -17.13
C ASN A 98 0.55 1.21 -16.97
N PRO A 99 -0.68 1.22 -17.48
CA PRO A 99 -1.58 2.37 -17.36
C PRO A 99 -1.91 2.76 -15.91
N GLU A 100 -1.85 1.82 -14.96
CA GLU A 100 -2.12 2.11 -13.53
C GLU A 100 -1.07 3.05 -12.92
N HIS A 101 0.16 2.97 -13.39
CA HIS A 101 1.29 3.70 -12.82
C HIS A 101 1.32 5.17 -13.25
N TRP A 102 0.63 5.51 -14.33
CA TRP A 102 0.50 6.88 -14.82
C TRP A 102 -0.27 7.78 -13.87
N GLN A 103 -1.14 7.21 -13.04
CA GLN A 103 -1.80 7.96 -11.97
C GLN A 103 -0.81 8.61 -11.00
N THR A 104 0.27 7.89 -10.69
CA THR A 104 1.33 8.44 -9.85
C THR A 104 1.99 9.62 -10.52
N ILE A 105 2.40 9.48 -11.78
CA ILE A 105 3.03 10.58 -12.53
C ILE A 105 2.08 11.79 -12.61
N ALA A 106 0.82 11.57 -12.98
CA ALA A 106 -0.18 12.61 -13.11
C ALA A 106 -0.46 13.34 -11.79
N SER A 107 -0.38 12.66 -10.64
CA SER A 107 -0.61 13.28 -9.34
C SER A 107 0.42 14.36 -8.97
N TRP A 108 1.57 14.43 -9.67
CA TRP A 108 2.56 15.50 -9.54
C TRP A 108 2.43 16.63 -10.56
N ALA A 109 1.47 16.58 -11.50
CA ALA A 109 1.30 17.62 -12.53
C ALA A 109 1.21 19.03 -11.92
N GLY A 110 0.39 19.22 -10.89
CA GLY A 110 0.22 20.52 -10.23
C GLY A 110 1.46 21.04 -9.48
N ALA A 111 2.50 20.23 -9.31
CA ALA A 111 3.78 20.64 -8.72
C ALA A 111 4.83 21.09 -9.75
N ASN A 112 4.59 20.85 -11.05
CA ASN A 112 5.52 21.20 -12.12
C ASN A 112 4.78 21.54 -13.42
N GLU A 113 4.83 22.81 -13.82
CA GLU A 113 4.15 23.33 -15.01
C GLU A 113 4.59 22.64 -16.32
N GLU A 114 5.88 22.30 -16.46
CA GLU A 114 6.37 21.57 -17.64
C GLU A 114 5.81 20.13 -17.69
N LEU A 115 5.71 19.48 -16.52
CA LEU A 115 5.11 18.15 -16.40
C LEU A 115 3.62 18.17 -16.76
N ASP A 116 2.87 19.13 -16.20
CA ASP A 116 1.45 19.33 -16.49
C ASP A 116 1.20 19.56 -17.98
N ASN A 117 1.92 20.50 -18.59
CA ASN A 117 1.82 20.79 -20.02
C ASN A 117 2.15 19.54 -20.88
N SER A 118 3.14 18.76 -20.47
CA SER A 118 3.53 17.54 -21.20
C SER A 118 2.44 16.47 -21.12
N LEU A 119 1.85 16.25 -19.94
CA LEU A 119 0.75 15.30 -19.75
C LEU A 119 -0.48 15.71 -20.57
N GLN A 120 -0.85 16.99 -20.55
CA GLN A 120 -1.96 17.54 -21.35
C GLN A 120 -1.72 17.36 -22.86
N SER A 121 -0.50 17.63 -23.35
CA SER A 121 -0.16 17.46 -24.77
C SER A 121 -0.29 16.01 -25.26
N LEU A 122 -0.04 15.05 -24.36
CA LEU A 122 -0.15 13.62 -24.61
C LEU A 122 -1.55 13.07 -24.31
N HIS A 123 -2.48 13.93 -23.87
CA HIS A 123 -3.84 13.56 -23.47
C HIS A 123 -3.85 12.47 -22.36
N ILE A 124 -2.88 12.54 -21.44
CA ILE A 124 -2.78 11.63 -20.30
C ILE A 124 -3.60 12.23 -19.15
N GLU A 125 -4.84 11.77 -19.04
CA GLU A 125 -5.78 12.21 -18.00
C GLU A 125 -5.90 11.15 -16.88
N PRO A 126 -5.76 11.54 -15.60
CA PRO A 126 -5.95 10.63 -14.48
C PRO A 126 -7.42 10.19 -14.35
N LEU A 127 -7.65 8.92 -14.01
CA LEU A 127 -8.99 8.47 -13.59
C LEU A 127 -9.37 9.15 -12.27
N SER A 128 -10.63 9.59 -12.16
CA SER A 128 -11.14 10.03 -10.86
C SER A 128 -11.27 8.88 -9.87
N THR A 129 -11.13 9.19 -8.58
CA THR A 129 -11.36 8.23 -7.47
C THR A 129 -12.75 7.58 -7.55
N GLN A 130 -13.76 8.35 -7.97
CA GLN A 130 -15.12 7.83 -8.14
C GLN A 130 -15.18 6.76 -9.24
N THR A 131 -14.55 7.02 -10.39
CA THR A 131 -14.54 6.09 -11.52
C THR A 131 -13.83 4.78 -11.17
N ILE A 132 -12.68 4.84 -10.48
CA ILE A 132 -11.96 3.64 -10.04
C ILE A 132 -12.82 2.81 -9.08
N ALA A 133 -13.45 3.47 -8.10
CA ALA A 133 -14.32 2.81 -7.15
C ALA A 133 -15.53 2.16 -7.82
N GLU A 134 -16.15 2.81 -8.81
CA GLU A 134 -17.27 2.25 -9.56
C GLU A 134 -16.89 0.99 -10.35
N ILE A 135 -15.75 1.01 -11.05
CA ILE A 135 -15.23 -0.16 -11.77
C ILE A 135 -15.02 -1.31 -10.79
N TYR A 136 -14.30 -1.04 -9.69
CA TYR A 136 -14.03 -2.04 -8.68
C TYR A 136 -15.32 -2.64 -8.09
N GLN A 137 -16.23 -1.80 -7.59
CA GLN A 137 -17.43 -2.27 -6.90
C GLN A 137 -18.34 -3.05 -7.84
N ALA A 138 -18.41 -2.67 -9.12
CA ALA A 138 -19.17 -3.41 -10.13
C ALA A 138 -18.60 -4.82 -10.36
N VAL A 139 -17.28 -4.94 -10.49
CA VAL A 139 -16.62 -6.25 -10.70
C VAL A 139 -16.63 -7.09 -9.42
N ALA A 140 -16.33 -6.51 -8.26
CA ALA A 140 -16.34 -7.22 -6.99
C ALA A 140 -17.73 -7.76 -6.64
N LYS A 141 -18.80 -7.04 -7.03
CA LYS A 141 -20.18 -7.51 -6.86
C LYS A 141 -20.53 -8.70 -7.75
N SER A 142 -19.94 -8.80 -8.94
CA SER A 142 -20.21 -9.91 -9.87
C SER A 142 -19.32 -11.13 -9.59
N ASP A 143 -18.04 -10.90 -9.32
CA ASP A 143 -17.05 -11.92 -9.01
C ASP A 143 -16.02 -11.39 -7.97
N PRO A 144 -16.30 -11.53 -6.67
CA PRO A 144 -15.44 -11.00 -5.61
C PRO A 144 -14.07 -11.70 -5.52
N ALA A 145 -13.89 -12.83 -6.20
CA ALA A 145 -12.65 -13.61 -6.18
C ALA A 145 -11.67 -13.23 -7.31
N SER A 146 -12.11 -12.42 -8.27
CA SER A 146 -11.37 -12.21 -9.52
C SER A 146 -10.61 -10.89 -9.59
N ASP A 147 -9.36 -10.94 -9.13
CA ASP A 147 -8.38 -9.86 -9.21
C ASP A 147 -8.14 -9.47 -10.67
N LEU A 148 -7.96 -10.49 -11.50
CA LEU A 148 -7.67 -10.34 -12.92
C LEU A 148 -8.77 -9.57 -13.63
N LEU A 149 -10.06 -9.82 -13.31
CA LEU A 149 -11.15 -9.07 -13.93
C LEU A 149 -11.14 -7.60 -13.53
N ILE A 150 -10.82 -7.29 -12.27
CA ILE A 150 -10.74 -5.90 -11.81
C ILE A 150 -9.59 -5.18 -12.50
N GLU A 151 -8.42 -5.80 -12.53
CA GLU A 151 -7.23 -5.27 -13.20
C GLU A 151 -7.50 -5.06 -14.69
N GLN A 152 -8.07 -6.06 -15.37
CA GLN A 152 -8.42 -5.96 -16.80
C GLN A 152 -9.46 -4.87 -17.05
N ALA A 153 -10.50 -4.74 -16.24
CA ALA A 153 -11.52 -3.71 -16.40
C ALA A 153 -10.92 -2.31 -16.23
N THR A 154 -10.06 -2.14 -15.23
CA THR A 154 -9.41 -0.85 -14.96
C THR A 154 -8.38 -0.51 -16.04
N GLN A 155 -7.58 -1.47 -16.49
CA GLN A 155 -6.64 -1.29 -17.59
C GLN A 155 -7.34 -1.03 -18.92
N GLN A 156 -8.40 -1.77 -19.25
CA GLN A 156 -9.16 -1.58 -20.49
C GLN A 156 -9.77 -0.18 -20.56
N TRP A 157 -10.29 0.32 -19.45
CA TRP A 157 -10.79 1.69 -19.37
C TRP A 157 -9.70 2.69 -19.71
N ARG A 158 -8.48 2.49 -19.17
CA ARG A 158 -7.33 3.34 -19.44
C ARG A 158 -6.80 3.20 -20.86
N PHE A 159 -6.78 1.99 -21.45
CA PHE A 159 -6.39 1.77 -22.85
C PHE A 159 -7.28 2.51 -23.86
N ASN A 160 -8.55 2.73 -23.51
CA ASN A 160 -9.50 3.46 -24.36
C ASN A 160 -9.28 4.99 -24.37
N HIS A 161 -8.30 5.51 -23.61
CA HIS A 161 -7.90 6.93 -23.51
C HIS A 161 -6.41 7.08 -23.88
N PRO A 162 -6.03 7.19 -25.17
CA PRO A 162 -4.85 6.48 -25.68
C PRO A 162 -3.48 7.22 -25.75
N HIS A 163 -2.41 6.38 -25.84
CA HIS A 163 -1.09 6.49 -26.55
C HIS A 163 0.23 6.73 -25.77
N PHE A 164 1.01 5.64 -25.64
CA PHE A 164 2.39 5.59 -25.14
C PHE A 164 3.39 5.49 -26.30
N THR A 165 3.82 6.60 -26.91
CA THR A 165 4.85 6.58 -27.96
C THR A 165 5.95 7.60 -27.70
N SER A 166 7.21 7.12 -27.73
CA SER A 166 8.53 7.78 -27.73
C SER A 166 8.83 8.97 -26.79
N ASP A 167 7.89 9.87 -26.54
CA ASP A 167 8.09 11.12 -25.80
C ASP A 167 7.81 10.98 -24.28
N LEU A 168 7.48 9.76 -23.83
CA LEU A 168 7.29 9.44 -22.41
C LEU A 168 8.57 9.59 -21.58
N TRP A 169 9.74 9.59 -22.24
CA TRP A 169 11.01 9.80 -21.56
C TRP A 169 11.12 11.21 -20.97
N GLU A 170 10.60 12.21 -21.68
CA GLU A 170 10.59 13.59 -21.19
C GLU A 170 9.66 13.72 -19.98
N VAL A 171 8.45 13.17 -20.08
CA VAL A 171 7.50 13.11 -18.96
C VAL A 171 8.08 12.40 -17.75
N TRP A 172 8.71 11.24 -17.95
CA TRP A 172 9.41 10.53 -16.90
C TRP A 172 10.52 11.37 -16.26
N SER A 173 11.33 12.05 -17.10
CA SER A 173 12.43 12.88 -16.61
C SER A 173 11.93 14.09 -15.82
N LEU A 174 10.83 14.70 -16.24
CA LEU A 174 10.14 15.77 -15.54
C LEU A 174 9.58 15.30 -14.20
N PHE A 175 8.90 14.16 -14.19
CA PHE A 175 8.40 13.52 -12.97
C PHE A 175 9.52 13.22 -11.99
N LEU A 176 10.60 12.56 -12.44
CA LEU A 176 11.76 12.24 -11.61
C LEU A 176 12.37 13.50 -10.98
N ARG A 177 12.63 14.54 -11.78
CA ARG A 177 13.14 15.83 -11.26
C ARG A 177 12.20 16.44 -10.21
N THR A 178 10.89 16.26 -10.37
CA THR A 178 9.89 16.83 -9.47
C THR A 178 9.89 16.12 -8.11
N ILE A 179 9.89 14.79 -8.10
CA ILE A 179 9.94 14.00 -6.84
C ILE A 179 11.32 14.07 -6.16
N GLU A 180 12.38 14.32 -6.91
CA GLU A 180 13.70 14.65 -6.37
C GLU A 180 13.68 16.00 -5.67
N ALA A 181 13.12 17.03 -6.32
CA ALA A 181 13.11 18.40 -5.83
C ALA A 181 12.25 18.59 -4.56
N ASP A 182 11.16 17.84 -4.40
CA ASP A 182 10.29 17.92 -3.22
C ASP A 182 10.70 16.94 -2.08
N GLY A 183 11.79 16.19 -2.28
CA GLY A 183 12.33 15.22 -1.33
C GLY A 183 11.53 13.93 -1.21
N THR A 184 10.54 13.69 -2.07
CA THR A 184 9.78 12.43 -2.08
C THR A 184 10.66 11.24 -2.42
N LEU A 185 11.57 11.38 -3.40
CA LEU A 185 12.49 10.30 -3.74
C LEU A 185 13.37 9.92 -2.54
N GLU A 186 13.98 10.91 -1.90
CA GLU A 186 14.80 10.70 -0.70
C GLU A 186 14.01 10.04 0.44
N TRP A 187 12.74 10.41 0.60
CA TRP A 187 11.86 9.79 1.59
C TRP A 187 11.58 8.32 1.27
N ILE A 188 11.18 7.99 0.04
CA ILE A 188 10.96 6.60 -0.41
C ILE A 188 12.25 5.78 -0.24
N GLU A 189 13.39 6.37 -0.59
CA GLU A 189 14.69 5.74 -0.45
C GLU A 189 15.13 5.50 1.00
N LYS A 190 14.40 5.96 2.00
CA LYS A 190 14.71 5.72 3.42
C LYS A 190 13.70 4.79 4.10
N LEU A 191 12.65 4.39 3.40
CA LEU A 191 11.61 3.53 3.96
C LEU A 191 12.18 2.15 4.32
N PRO A 192 12.00 1.68 5.56
CA PRO A 192 12.31 0.31 5.93
C PRO A 192 11.32 -0.67 5.28
N VAL A 193 11.71 -1.93 5.11
CA VAL A 193 10.84 -2.99 4.54
C VAL A 193 10.07 -3.76 5.58
N ALA A 194 10.49 -3.66 6.84
CA ALA A 194 9.82 -4.28 7.97
C ALA A 194 10.04 -3.47 9.26
N HIS A 195 9.13 -3.60 10.22
CA HIS A 195 9.26 -2.98 11.53
C HIS A 195 8.82 -3.92 12.65
N ARG A 196 9.47 -3.83 13.81
CA ARG A 196 9.09 -4.59 15.00
C ARG A 196 8.46 -3.67 16.03
N ALA A 197 7.19 -3.93 16.34
CA ALA A 197 6.46 -3.27 17.43
C ALA A 197 6.21 -4.30 18.54
N ASN A 198 7.05 -4.31 19.58
CA ASN A 198 7.05 -5.35 20.63
C ASN A 198 7.09 -6.78 20.05
N GLU A 199 6.03 -7.57 20.27
CA GLU A 199 5.85 -8.94 19.76
C GLU A 199 5.33 -9.01 18.32
N TRP A 200 5.00 -7.86 17.71
CA TRP A 200 4.48 -7.78 16.34
C TRP A 200 5.59 -7.48 15.33
N GLY A 201 5.65 -8.30 14.28
CA GLY A 201 6.32 -7.95 13.03
C GLY A 201 5.35 -7.30 12.06
N LEU A 202 5.78 -6.21 11.45
CA LEU A 202 5.03 -5.45 10.47
C LEU A 202 5.77 -5.53 9.14
N PHE A 203 5.09 -5.98 8.10
CA PHE A 203 5.65 -6.17 6.76
C PHE A 203 4.66 -5.68 5.72
N HIS A 204 5.13 -5.28 4.54
CA HIS A 204 4.20 -5.04 3.44
C HIS A 204 3.48 -6.33 3.02
N ALA A 205 4.21 -7.39 2.67
CA ALA A 205 3.60 -8.66 2.24
C ALA A 205 3.79 -9.79 3.28
N GLY A 206 4.95 -9.85 3.93
CA GLY A 206 5.19 -10.81 5.01
C GLY A 206 6.68 -11.14 5.22
N PRO A 207 6.99 -12.00 6.19
CA PRO A 207 8.35 -12.48 6.40
C PRO A 207 8.82 -13.33 5.22
N PRO A 208 9.97 -13.01 4.59
CA PRO A 208 10.50 -13.78 3.46
C PRO A 208 11.03 -15.14 3.91
N ILE A 209 10.65 -16.19 3.19
CA ILE A 209 11.19 -17.54 3.36
C ILE A 209 12.64 -17.57 2.88
N GLY A 210 13.48 -18.28 3.63
CA GLY A 210 14.90 -18.48 3.30
C GLY A 210 15.82 -17.34 3.73
N PHE A 211 15.29 -16.22 4.21
CA PHE A 211 16.09 -15.15 4.81
C PHE A 211 16.54 -15.54 6.23
N ASP A 212 17.83 -15.50 6.56
CA ASP A 212 18.35 -15.79 7.91
C ASP A 212 18.73 -14.51 8.64
N GLY A 213 17.99 -14.18 9.70
CA GLY A 213 18.20 -12.97 10.49
C GLY A 213 16.89 -12.40 11.06
N ASN A 214 17.01 -11.36 11.87
CA ASN A 214 15.87 -10.62 12.41
C ASN A 214 15.45 -9.46 11.48
N ILE A 215 14.46 -8.68 11.91
CA ILE A 215 13.93 -7.53 11.14
C ILE A 215 15.01 -6.47 10.84
N ASN A 216 15.95 -6.24 11.77
CA ASN A 216 17.03 -5.27 11.53
C ASN A 216 18.01 -5.79 10.48
N ASP A 217 18.36 -7.08 10.53
CA ASP A 217 19.20 -7.72 9.50
C ASP A 217 18.53 -7.63 8.13
N LEU A 218 17.20 -7.85 8.08
CA LEU A 218 16.41 -7.74 6.85
C LEU A 218 16.45 -6.33 6.27
N ASN A 219 16.17 -5.31 7.07
CA ASN A 219 16.26 -3.90 6.64
C ASN A 219 17.66 -3.56 6.13
N ASN A 220 18.70 -3.92 6.89
CA ASN A 220 20.09 -3.66 6.53
C ASN A 220 20.48 -4.34 5.21
N GLN A 221 20.16 -5.63 5.04
CA GLN A 221 20.49 -6.34 3.80
C GLN A 221 19.71 -5.79 2.61
N PHE A 222 18.43 -5.45 2.79
CA PHE A 222 17.61 -4.86 1.75
C PHE A 222 18.19 -3.50 1.29
N ASP A 223 18.58 -2.64 2.23
CA ASP A 223 19.20 -1.35 1.93
C ASP A 223 20.53 -1.48 1.21
N VAL A 224 21.41 -2.39 1.65
CA VAL A 224 22.69 -2.66 0.97
C VAL A 224 22.46 -3.09 -0.48
N LEU A 225 21.54 -4.01 -0.72
CA LEU A 225 21.25 -4.51 -2.06
C LEU A 225 20.65 -3.41 -2.95
N ARG A 226 19.75 -2.60 -2.40
CA ARG A 226 19.08 -1.50 -3.10
C ARG A 226 20.08 -0.41 -3.48
N GLN A 227 20.93 0.03 -2.56
CA GLN A 227 22.00 1.00 -2.83
C GLN A 227 23.02 0.49 -3.84
N ALA A 228 23.27 -0.82 -3.87
CA ALA A 228 24.11 -1.46 -4.87
C ALA A 228 23.41 -1.65 -6.24
N GLY A 229 22.15 -1.23 -6.39
CA GLY A 229 21.37 -1.43 -7.62
C GLY A 229 21.09 -2.90 -7.94
N SER A 230 21.15 -3.80 -6.95
CA SER A 230 21.07 -5.26 -7.14
C SER A 230 19.63 -5.77 -7.27
N PHE A 231 18.81 -5.11 -8.11
CA PHE A 231 17.38 -5.37 -8.25
C PHE A 231 17.00 -6.74 -8.84
N ALA A 232 17.98 -7.53 -9.30
CA ALA A 232 17.78 -8.93 -9.67
C ALA A 232 17.86 -9.89 -8.47
N HIS A 233 18.28 -9.41 -7.29
CA HIS A 233 18.36 -10.24 -6.09
C HIS A 233 16.96 -10.63 -5.59
N PRO A 234 16.70 -11.89 -5.19
CA PRO A 234 15.35 -12.36 -4.81
C PRO A 234 14.61 -11.51 -3.76
N LEU A 235 15.32 -10.91 -2.80
CA LEU A 235 14.74 -9.98 -1.81
C LEU A 235 14.16 -8.69 -2.43
N LEU A 236 14.64 -8.27 -3.60
CA LEU A 236 14.23 -7.04 -4.30
C LEU A 236 13.30 -7.33 -5.49
N VAL A 237 12.79 -8.55 -5.61
CA VAL A 237 11.80 -8.91 -6.63
C VAL A 237 10.40 -8.88 -6.02
N SER A 238 9.41 -8.48 -6.80
CA SER A 238 7.99 -8.36 -6.39
C SER A 238 7.10 -9.33 -7.19
N ASP A 239 7.60 -10.53 -7.47
CA ASP A 239 6.99 -11.51 -8.40
C ASP A 239 6.03 -12.49 -7.72
N GLY A 240 5.63 -12.24 -6.47
CA GLY A 240 4.86 -13.19 -5.69
C GLY A 240 5.71 -14.28 -5.02
N SER A 241 7.03 -14.31 -5.26
CA SER A 241 7.89 -15.33 -4.66
C SER A 241 7.99 -15.15 -3.15
N LEU A 242 8.17 -16.28 -2.46
CA LEU A 242 8.27 -16.31 -1.01
C LEU A 242 9.53 -15.62 -0.47
N ASN A 243 10.45 -15.19 -1.34
CA ASN A 243 11.77 -14.71 -0.97
C ASN A 243 11.81 -13.21 -0.67
N SER A 244 10.73 -12.46 -0.91
CA SER A 244 10.71 -11.00 -0.82
C SER A 244 9.72 -10.51 0.24
N PRO A 245 10.12 -9.59 1.14
CA PRO A 245 9.23 -9.08 2.19
C PRO A 245 8.08 -8.23 1.65
N VAL A 246 8.22 -7.73 0.42
CA VAL A 246 7.20 -6.91 -0.27
C VAL A 246 6.44 -7.68 -1.34
N GLY A 247 6.79 -8.94 -1.62
CA GLY A 247 6.12 -9.72 -2.66
C GLY A 247 5.61 -11.09 -2.22
N THR A 248 5.99 -11.57 -1.04
CA THR A 248 5.61 -12.91 -0.57
C THR A 248 4.10 -13.07 -0.43
N ARG A 249 3.57 -14.22 -0.85
CA ARG A 249 2.15 -14.57 -0.73
C ARG A 249 1.99 -15.96 -0.17
N ARG A 250 0.83 -16.23 0.43
CA ARG A 250 0.43 -17.57 0.90
C ARG A 250 1.32 -18.14 2.01
N TRP A 251 2.18 -17.31 2.63
CA TRP A 251 3.04 -17.76 3.72
C TRP A 251 2.23 -18.13 4.99
N TRP A 252 1.00 -17.64 5.09
CA TRP A 252 0.07 -17.82 6.21
C TRP A 252 -0.81 -19.09 6.13
N GLU A 253 -0.79 -19.81 5.00
CA GLU A 253 -1.73 -20.93 4.76
C GLU A 253 -1.52 -22.11 5.72
N GLU A 254 -0.28 -22.34 6.15
CA GLU A 254 0.10 -23.46 7.01
C GLU A 254 0.65 -22.96 8.35
N VAL A 255 0.01 -23.34 9.46
CA VAL A 255 0.38 -22.86 10.81
C VAL A 255 1.83 -23.18 11.16
N SER A 256 2.36 -24.33 10.74
CA SER A 256 3.75 -24.72 11.00
C SER A 256 4.76 -23.80 10.31
N GLN A 257 4.44 -23.31 9.12
CA GLN A 257 5.26 -22.35 8.39
C GLN A 257 5.18 -20.97 9.04
N VAL A 258 3.99 -20.55 9.47
CA VAL A 258 3.80 -19.31 10.23
C VAL A 258 4.68 -19.33 11.49
N GLU A 259 4.57 -20.39 12.31
CA GLU A 259 5.38 -20.49 13.53
C GLU A 259 6.89 -20.50 13.25
N LEU A 260 7.33 -21.21 12.21
CA LEU A 260 8.72 -21.22 11.81
C LEU A 260 9.23 -19.81 11.46
N LEU A 261 8.46 -19.06 10.66
CA LEU A 261 8.83 -17.71 10.23
C LEU A 261 8.81 -16.73 11.41
N LEU A 262 7.76 -16.74 12.23
CA LEU A 262 7.67 -15.84 13.37
C LEU A 262 8.79 -16.07 14.38
N ASN A 263 9.10 -17.34 14.69
CA ASN A 263 10.23 -17.68 15.56
C ASN A 263 11.57 -17.19 14.99
N ARG A 264 11.78 -17.33 13.68
CA ARG A 264 13.01 -16.90 13.02
C ARG A 264 13.21 -15.39 13.05
N PHE A 265 12.13 -14.63 12.90
CA PHE A 265 12.14 -13.17 13.02
C PHE A 265 12.01 -12.67 14.47
N GLU A 266 11.97 -13.57 15.45
CA GLU A 266 11.84 -13.28 16.88
C GLU A 266 10.58 -12.47 17.24
N ILE A 267 9.46 -12.78 16.58
CA ILE A 267 8.15 -12.15 16.75
C ILE A 267 7.10 -13.22 17.10
N GLU A 268 5.97 -12.81 17.67
CA GLU A 268 4.87 -13.71 18.04
C GLU A 268 3.65 -13.55 17.13
N ARG A 269 3.49 -12.36 16.53
CA ARG A 269 2.39 -12.02 15.62
C ARG A 269 2.88 -11.18 14.44
N CYS A 270 2.10 -11.13 13.37
CA CYS A 270 2.43 -10.41 12.15
C CYS A 270 1.22 -9.66 11.60
N ALA A 271 1.43 -8.42 11.18
CA ALA A 271 0.48 -7.66 10.37
C ALA A 271 1.08 -7.41 8.97
N PHE A 272 0.26 -7.59 7.93
CA PHE A 272 0.69 -7.46 6.54
C PHE A 272 -0.44 -6.98 5.61
N GLY A 273 -0.08 -6.46 4.44
CA GLY A 273 -0.95 -6.01 3.35
C GLY A 273 -0.75 -6.83 2.07
N HIS A 274 -0.59 -6.16 0.92
CA HIS A 274 -0.19 -6.69 -0.40
C HIS A 274 -1.19 -7.59 -1.12
N ASP A 275 -1.80 -8.52 -0.39
CA ASP A 275 -2.78 -9.46 -0.93
C ASP A 275 -4.18 -9.10 -0.40
N PRO A 276 -4.98 -8.38 -1.20
CA PRO A 276 -6.33 -7.93 -0.81
C PRO A 276 -7.30 -9.08 -0.54
N LYS A 277 -6.93 -10.32 -0.83
CA LYS A 277 -7.71 -11.54 -0.56
C LYS A 277 -6.97 -12.57 0.28
N ALA A 278 -5.96 -12.15 1.06
CA ALA A 278 -5.07 -13.04 1.78
C ALA A 278 -5.82 -14.06 2.66
N ILE A 279 -6.64 -13.55 3.59
CA ILE A 279 -7.30 -14.35 4.64
C ILE A 279 -8.81 -14.38 4.43
N GLU A 280 -9.39 -13.23 4.11
CA GLU A 280 -10.81 -13.08 3.83
C GLU A 280 -11.01 -12.66 2.38
N PRO A 281 -12.24 -12.75 1.84
CA PRO A 281 -12.57 -12.18 0.54
C PRO A 281 -12.20 -10.69 0.44
N ARG A 282 -12.05 -10.25 -0.80
CA ARG A 282 -11.54 -8.92 -1.15
C ARG A 282 -12.14 -7.77 -0.33
N GLY A 283 -11.26 -6.99 0.26
CA GLY A 283 -11.62 -5.79 1.02
C GLY A 283 -12.11 -6.05 2.44
N ILE A 284 -12.07 -7.30 2.89
CA ILE A 284 -12.32 -7.67 4.27
C ILE A 284 -10.96 -7.94 4.94
N VAL A 285 -10.66 -7.15 5.98
CA VAL A 285 -9.57 -7.37 6.92
C VAL A 285 -9.82 -8.66 7.70
N GLY A 286 -8.84 -9.56 7.74
CA GLY A 286 -8.95 -10.89 8.32
C GLY A 286 -7.83 -11.22 9.29
N SER A 287 -8.00 -12.33 10.02
CA SER A 287 -6.95 -12.91 10.85
C SER A 287 -6.93 -14.42 10.75
N VAL A 288 -5.76 -15.03 10.95
CA VAL A 288 -5.59 -16.48 10.94
C VAL A 288 -4.61 -16.90 12.03
N TRP A 289 -4.87 -18.08 12.60
CA TRP A 289 -4.06 -18.74 13.63
C TRP A 289 -3.80 -17.92 14.92
N ASP A 290 -4.55 -16.85 15.18
CA ASP A 290 -4.25 -15.86 16.25
C ASP A 290 -2.81 -15.28 16.14
N LYS A 291 -2.24 -15.31 14.93
CA LYS A 291 -0.84 -14.96 14.67
C LYS A 291 -0.67 -13.99 13.53
N ALA A 292 -1.51 -14.04 12.49
CA ALA A 292 -1.37 -13.20 11.32
C ALA A 292 -2.65 -12.42 11.04
N VAL A 293 -2.53 -11.14 10.68
CA VAL A 293 -3.64 -10.26 10.34
C VAL A 293 -3.35 -9.51 9.04
N SER A 294 -4.34 -9.45 8.14
CA SER A 294 -4.20 -8.81 6.82
C SER A 294 -4.94 -7.47 6.76
N THR A 295 -4.29 -6.41 6.27
CA THR A 295 -4.77 -5.01 6.34
C THR A 295 -4.88 -4.30 4.99
N ASP A 296 -5.09 -5.04 3.89
CA ASP A 296 -5.45 -4.48 2.58
C ASP A 296 -6.98 -4.54 2.38
N PRO A 297 -7.73 -3.48 2.77
CA PRO A 297 -9.16 -3.41 2.55
C PRO A 297 -9.50 -3.02 1.11
N TYR A 298 -8.53 -2.82 0.21
CA TYR A 298 -8.75 -2.32 -1.15
C TYR A 298 -9.24 -0.87 -1.19
N MET A 299 -8.45 0.08 -0.67
CA MET A 299 -8.84 1.50 -0.56
C MET A 299 -9.22 2.16 -1.88
N ARG A 300 -8.62 1.73 -3.01
CA ARG A 300 -8.99 2.19 -4.35
C ARG A 300 -10.44 1.88 -4.73
N GLY A 301 -11.06 0.93 -4.03
CA GLY A 301 -12.48 0.63 -4.07
C GLY A 301 -13.37 1.49 -3.18
N ASN A 302 -12.80 2.50 -2.52
CA ASN A 302 -13.39 3.29 -1.42
C ASN A 302 -13.77 2.45 -0.19
N ILE A 303 -13.16 1.27 0.01
CA ILE A 303 -13.32 0.50 1.24
C ILE A 303 -12.27 1.02 2.24
N GLU A 304 -12.72 1.95 3.07
CA GLU A 304 -11.95 2.57 4.14
C GLU A 304 -11.88 1.63 5.36
N GLY A 305 -10.75 0.94 5.54
CA GLY A 305 -10.55 0.00 6.64
C GLY A 305 -9.13 0.00 7.20
N MET A 306 -9.00 -0.35 8.49
CA MET A 306 -7.71 -0.48 9.17
C MET A 306 -7.77 -1.54 10.28
N ILE A 307 -6.61 -1.92 10.80
CA ILE A 307 -6.51 -2.72 12.03
C ILE A 307 -6.26 -1.80 13.23
N ARG A 308 -6.88 -2.10 14.37
CA ARG A 308 -6.54 -1.53 15.67
C ARG A 308 -6.11 -2.63 16.63
N ILE A 309 -4.91 -2.49 17.19
CA ILE A 309 -4.37 -3.36 18.24
C ILE A 309 -4.40 -2.61 19.57
N HIS A 310 -4.96 -3.26 20.60
CA HIS A 310 -5.02 -2.73 21.95
C HIS A 310 -4.89 -3.87 22.97
N GLY A 311 -3.73 -3.94 23.64
CA GLY A 311 -3.41 -5.07 24.50
C GLY A 311 -3.30 -6.36 23.68
N SER A 312 -4.01 -7.40 24.09
CA SER A 312 -4.10 -8.66 23.33
C SER A 312 -5.17 -8.66 22.24
N CYS A 313 -5.97 -7.60 22.15
CA CYS A 313 -7.12 -7.53 21.26
C CYS A 313 -6.75 -6.93 19.91
N VAL A 314 -7.33 -7.47 18.84
CA VAL A 314 -7.22 -6.94 17.49
C VAL A 314 -8.61 -6.75 16.90
N ASP A 315 -8.90 -5.54 16.47
CA ASP A 315 -10.15 -5.17 15.80
C ASP A 315 -9.87 -4.74 14.36
N ALA A 316 -10.75 -5.11 13.43
CA ALA A 316 -10.90 -4.41 12.16
C ALA A 316 -11.83 -3.20 12.34
N ILE A 317 -11.40 -2.02 11.90
CA ILE A 317 -12.20 -0.79 11.90
C ILE A 317 -12.54 -0.42 10.47
N TYR A 318 -13.81 -0.09 10.24
CA TYR A 318 -14.33 0.41 8.98
C TYR A 318 -15.18 1.67 9.20
N THR A 319 -15.17 2.57 8.23
CA THR A 319 -16.13 3.68 8.22
C THR A 319 -17.54 3.19 7.85
N ASP A 320 -18.57 4.00 8.13
CA ASP A 320 -19.95 3.66 7.77
C ASP A 320 -20.14 3.48 6.25
N ALA A 321 -19.38 4.25 5.45
CA ALA A 321 -19.39 4.14 4.00
C ALA A 321 -18.80 2.79 3.55
N ALA A 322 -17.66 2.38 4.14
CA ALA A 322 -17.03 1.10 3.86
C ALA A 322 -17.93 -0.08 4.26
N VAL A 323 -18.59 -0.01 5.43
CA VAL A 323 -19.59 -1.01 5.86
C VAL A 323 -20.71 -1.14 4.84
N SER A 324 -21.21 -0.03 4.31
CA SER A 324 -22.27 -0.02 3.30
C SER A 324 -21.82 -0.65 1.97
N ILE A 325 -20.59 -0.37 1.54
CA ILE A 325 -20.00 -0.97 0.33
C ILE A 325 -19.82 -2.48 0.53
N LEU A 326 -19.23 -2.91 1.64
CA LEU A 326 -19.02 -4.32 1.98
C LEU A 326 -20.34 -5.08 2.07
N GLN A 327 -21.37 -4.49 2.67
CA GLN A 327 -22.69 -5.09 2.76
C GLN A 327 -23.35 -5.28 1.38
N ASN A 328 -23.07 -4.40 0.42
CA ASN A 328 -23.56 -4.52 -0.97
C ASN A 328 -22.78 -5.56 -1.78
N ILE A 329 -21.46 -5.64 -1.61
CA ILE A 329 -20.61 -6.65 -2.28
C ILE A 329 -20.89 -8.04 -1.69
N TYR A 330 -21.06 -8.14 -0.37
CA TYR A 330 -21.23 -9.38 0.38
C TYR A 330 -22.56 -9.39 1.15
N PRO A 331 -23.72 -9.47 0.47
CA PRO A 331 -25.05 -9.37 1.11
C PRO A 331 -25.36 -10.48 2.12
N GLN A 332 -24.58 -11.57 2.11
CA GLN A 332 -24.74 -12.70 3.03
C GLN A 332 -23.94 -12.56 4.33
N ARG A 333 -23.11 -11.52 4.45
CA ARG A 333 -22.31 -11.22 5.65
C ARG A 333 -22.86 -9.97 6.32
N THR A 334 -22.67 -9.87 7.63
CA THR A 334 -22.98 -8.67 8.40
C THR A 334 -21.68 -7.98 8.78
N PHE A 335 -21.62 -6.67 8.54
CA PHE A 335 -20.45 -5.86 8.84
C PHE A 335 -20.80 -4.79 9.87
N PHE A 336 -19.89 -4.57 10.82
CA PHE A 336 -19.95 -3.47 11.77
C PHE A 336 -18.79 -2.51 11.54
N THR A 337 -18.85 -1.30 12.10
CA THR A 337 -17.73 -0.36 12.07
C THR A 337 -16.53 -0.87 12.87
N VAL A 338 -16.76 -1.75 13.85
CA VAL A 338 -15.71 -2.44 14.61
C VAL A 338 -16.02 -3.93 14.65
N ASN A 339 -15.12 -4.75 14.13
CA ASN A 339 -15.25 -6.21 14.12
C ASN A 339 -14.05 -6.82 14.86
N ARG A 340 -14.31 -7.62 15.91
CA ARG A 340 -13.26 -8.28 16.68
C ARG A 340 -12.65 -9.43 15.85
N LEU A 341 -11.33 -9.39 15.63
CA LEU A 341 -10.58 -10.43 14.94
C LEU A 341 -9.95 -11.40 15.94
N ILE A 342 -9.28 -10.86 16.95
CA ILE A 342 -8.56 -11.60 18.00
C ILE A 342 -8.98 -11.02 19.35
N GLY A 343 -9.38 -11.86 20.30
CA GLY A 343 -9.92 -11.44 21.60
C GLY A 343 -9.50 -12.30 22.77
#